data_AF-A0A9E2ELG9-F1
#
_entry.id   AF-A0A9E2ELG9-F1
#
_cell.length_a   1.000
_cell.length_b   1.000
_cell.length_c   1.000
_cell.angle_alpha   90.00
_cell.angle_beta   90.00
_cell.angle_gamma   90.00
#
_symmetry.space_group_name_H-M   'P 1'
#
loop_
_entity.id
_entity.type
_entity.pdbx_description
1 polymer ?
#
loop_
_entity_poly.entity_id
_entity_poly.type
_entity_poly.pdbx_seq_one_letter_code
_entity_poly.pdbx_strand_id
1 'polypeptide(L)'
;MTKHPILMLCGLSMLAGCAEEPPPRSVSEFVENPIMLEAAMVRCSQDRAKTKYDPECVNARQAVARIQAKEEAEARAALEARSESKRAALRRTQAAAAEARRRAAEQQRQREEAEYLAQFGVLPPSAGTTTEPLDEGNLPIAVVPEEDATGSGADVYREPVEVQRLNPQPTLPADPVDDEPTAEPADEEAPAATDLESIRDELRRRSEDGGD
;
A
#
# COMPACT_ATOMS: atom_id res chain seq x y z
N MET A 1 70.36 -30.46 42.42
CA MET A 1 68.92 -30.82 42.37
C MET A 1 68.30 -30.07 41.20
N THR A 2 68.14 -30.68 40.02
CA THR A 2 67.34 -30.16 38.88
C THR A 2 67.61 -30.97 37.61
N LYS A 3 66.94 -32.11 37.43
CA LYS A 3 66.68 -32.72 36.11
C LYS A 3 65.34 -33.45 36.28
N HIS A 4 64.47 -33.42 35.26
CA HIS A 4 63.15 -34.07 35.12
C HIS A 4 61.91 -33.14 34.98
N PRO A 5 61.92 -32.06 34.17
CA PRO A 5 60.66 -31.50 33.67
C PRO A 5 60.26 -32.05 32.28
N ILE A 6 61.13 -32.79 31.59
CA ILE A 6 60.92 -33.17 30.17
C ILE A 6 60.00 -34.39 30.01
N LEU A 7 59.89 -35.26 31.01
CA LEU A 7 59.15 -36.53 30.88
C LEU A 7 57.64 -36.40 31.12
N MET A 8 57.17 -35.26 31.65
CA MET A 8 55.75 -34.98 31.94
C MET A 8 55.02 -34.23 30.81
N LEU A 9 55.72 -33.82 29.74
CA LEU A 9 55.09 -33.10 28.62
C LEU A 9 54.64 -34.01 27.47
N CYS A 10 55.15 -35.24 27.38
CA CYS A 10 54.80 -36.18 26.31
C CYS A 10 53.52 -37.00 26.58
N GLY A 11 52.94 -36.94 27.78
CA GLY A 11 51.73 -37.70 28.13
C GLY A 11 50.41 -37.03 27.73
N LEU A 12 50.42 -35.73 27.41
CA LEU A 12 49.19 -34.96 27.14
C LEU A 12 48.88 -34.78 25.65
N SER A 13 49.78 -35.20 24.74
CA SER A 13 49.62 -35.00 23.30
C SER A 13 48.89 -36.14 22.57
N MET A 14 48.51 -37.23 23.26
CA MET A 14 47.86 -38.40 22.63
C MET A 14 46.33 -38.44 22.77
N LEU A 15 45.68 -37.44 23.37
CA LEU A 15 44.21 -37.36 23.48
C LEU A 15 43.53 -36.50 22.40
N ALA A 16 44.28 -35.96 21.43
CA ALA A 16 43.74 -35.20 20.30
C ALA A 16 43.57 -36.07 19.02
N GLY A 17 43.34 -37.37 19.19
CA GLY A 17 43.16 -38.31 18.08
C GLY A 17 41.68 -38.58 17.78
N CYS A 18 41.22 -38.12 16.61
CA CYS A 18 40.00 -38.53 15.90
C CYS A 18 38.67 -38.34 16.62
N ALA A 19 38.22 -37.09 16.75
CA ALA A 19 36.79 -36.84 16.65
C ALA A 19 36.43 -36.84 15.16
N GLU A 20 35.46 -37.67 14.78
CA GLU A 20 34.85 -37.67 13.45
C GLU A 20 34.48 -36.23 13.05
N GLU A 21 34.76 -35.84 11.80
CA GLU A 21 34.45 -34.50 11.34
C GLU A 21 32.96 -34.24 11.64
N PRO A 22 32.63 -33.17 12.40
CA PRO A 22 31.26 -32.96 12.84
C PRO A 22 30.36 -32.91 11.61
N PRO A 23 29.17 -33.55 11.67
CA PRO A 23 28.30 -33.61 10.52
C PRO A 23 27.98 -32.19 10.04
N PRO A 24 27.84 -31.99 8.72
CA PRO A 24 27.53 -30.67 8.20
C PRO A 24 26.21 -30.19 8.79
N ARG A 25 26.18 -28.94 9.24
CA ARG A 25 25.01 -28.33 9.86
C ARG A 25 23.86 -28.27 8.89
N SER A 26 22.69 -28.46 9.46
CA SER A 26 21.43 -28.44 8.71
C SER A 26 20.99 -27.01 8.38
N VAL A 27 20.13 -26.89 7.36
CA VAL A 27 19.52 -25.60 6.99
C VAL A 27 18.70 -25.02 8.15
N SER A 28 17.99 -25.86 8.91
CA SER A 28 17.18 -25.41 10.06
C SER A 28 18.05 -24.82 11.17
N GLU A 29 19.19 -25.43 11.47
CA GLU A 29 20.12 -24.92 12.48
C GLU A 29 20.65 -23.52 12.12
N PHE A 30 20.92 -23.27 10.84
CA PHE A 30 21.30 -21.95 10.34
C PHE A 30 20.15 -20.94 10.37
N VAL A 31 18.92 -21.37 10.13
CA VAL A 31 17.74 -20.49 10.25
C VAL A 31 17.49 -20.11 11.71
N GLU A 32 17.74 -21.03 12.64
CA GLU A 32 17.55 -20.81 14.07
C GLU A 32 18.65 -19.92 14.70
N ASN A 33 19.86 -19.92 14.13
CA ASN A 33 21.02 -19.20 14.67
C ASN A 33 21.64 -18.23 13.65
N PRO A 34 21.21 -16.95 13.61
CA PRO A 34 21.65 -16.00 12.59
C PRO A 34 23.15 -15.68 12.66
N ILE A 35 23.73 -15.61 13.87
CA ILE A 35 25.17 -15.36 14.07
C ILE A 35 26.01 -16.46 13.40
N MET A 36 25.56 -17.71 13.49
CA MET A 36 26.26 -18.85 12.88
C MET A 36 26.11 -18.85 11.36
N LEU A 37 24.94 -18.44 10.87
CA LEU A 37 24.70 -18.27 9.44
C LEU A 37 25.61 -17.20 8.84
N GLU A 38 25.74 -16.04 9.48
CA GLU A 38 26.63 -14.96 9.04
C GLU A 38 28.09 -15.42 9.00
N ALA A 39 28.57 -16.06 10.07
CA ALA A 39 29.92 -16.61 10.13
C ALA A 39 30.18 -17.67 9.04
N ALA A 40 29.20 -18.53 8.76
CA ALA A 40 29.29 -19.48 7.66
C ALA A 40 29.31 -18.78 6.30
N MET A 41 28.43 -17.81 6.06
CA MET A 41 28.37 -17.05 4.81
C MET A 41 29.67 -16.30 4.50
N VAL A 42 30.32 -15.71 5.52
CA VAL A 42 31.63 -15.07 5.38
C VAL A 42 32.73 -16.07 5.01
N ARG A 43 32.73 -17.28 5.58
CA ARG A 43 33.67 -18.34 5.17
C ARG A 43 33.40 -18.80 3.75
N CYS A 44 32.13 -18.99 3.40
CA CYS A 44 31.71 -19.44 2.08
C CYS A 44 32.02 -18.43 0.98
N SER A 45 32.06 -17.12 1.28
CA SER A 45 32.34 -16.07 0.31
C SER A 45 33.82 -15.88 0.01
N GLN A 46 34.73 -16.29 0.92
CA GLN A 46 36.18 -16.15 0.72
C GLN A 46 36.69 -16.89 -0.52
N ASP A 47 36.15 -18.09 -0.81
CA ASP A 47 36.67 -18.94 -1.87
C ASP A 47 35.54 -19.70 -2.60
N ARG A 48 34.65 -18.93 -3.25
CA ARG A 48 33.38 -19.42 -3.84
C ARG A 48 33.54 -20.59 -4.80
N ALA A 49 34.66 -20.66 -5.52
CA ALA A 49 34.91 -21.75 -6.47
C ALA A 49 35.05 -23.11 -5.77
N LYS A 50 35.67 -23.14 -4.58
CA LYS A 50 35.88 -24.36 -3.79
C LYS A 50 34.65 -24.71 -2.95
N THR A 51 33.94 -23.70 -2.44
CA THR A 51 32.77 -23.87 -1.54
C THR A 51 31.44 -23.97 -2.28
N LYS A 52 31.46 -24.10 -3.62
CA LYS A 52 30.25 -24.19 -4.44
C LYS A 52 29.39 -25.41 -4.08
N TYR A 53 30.03 -26.56 -3.88
CA TYR A 53 29.38 -27.84 -3.58
C TYR A 53 29.62 -28.32 -2.15
N ASP A 54 30.25 -27.49 -1.32
CA ASP A 54 30.41 -27.77 0.09
C ASP A 54 29.03 -27.80 0.78
N PRO A 55 28.63 -28.90 1.45
CA PRO A 55 27.29 -29.05 2.02
C PRO A 55 26.95 -27.96 3.02
N GLU A 56 27.91 -27.52 3.84
CA GLU A 56 27.73 -26.41 4.79
C GLU A 56 27.35 -25.11 4.07
N CYS A 57 28.12 -24.76 3.02
CA CYS A 57 27.84 -23.56 2.24
C CYS A 57 26.57 -23.64 1.40
N VAL A 58 26.18 -24.82 0.93
CA VAL A 58 24.88 -25.03 0.26
C VAL A 58 23.75 -24.82 1.26
N ASN A 59 23.85 -25.40 2.45
CA ASN A 59 22.83 -25.28 3.49
C ASN A 59 22.69 -23.85 4.01
N ALA A 60 23.81 -23.14 4.22
CA ALA A 60 23.81 -21.73 4.61
C ALA A 60 23.12 -20.85 3.55
N ARG A 61 23.43 -21.02 2.26
CA ARG A 61 22.76 -20.28 1.18
C ARG A 61 21.26 -20.58 1.11
N GLN A 62 20.87 -21.84 1.32
CA GLN A 62 19.46 -22.21 1.37
C GLN A 62 18.75 -21.60 2.59
N ALA A 63 19.44 -21.48 3.73
CA ALA A 63 18.91 -20.81 4.92
C ALA A 63 18.64 -19.32 4.64
N VAL A 64 19.58 -18.60 4.02
CA VAL A 64 19.37 -17.20 3.59
C VAL A 64 18.15 -17.09 2.68
N ALA A 65 18.05 -17.94 1.65
CA ALA A 65 16.92 -17.92 0.73
C ALA A 65 15.57 -18.15 1.45
N ARG A 66 15.53 -19.02 2.48
CA ARG A 66 14.33 -19.26 3.28
C ARG A 66 13.98 -18.07 4.17
N ILE A 67 14.97 -17.41 4.76
CA ILE A 67 14.75 -16.22 5.59
C ILE A 67 14.20 -15.09 4.72
N GLN A 68 14.84 -14.80 3.59
CA GLN A 68 14.38 -13.77 2.65
C GLN A 68 12.96 -14.04 2.16
N ALA A 69 12.65 -15.28 1.78
CA ALA A 69 11.30 -15.64 1.34
C ALA A 69 10.24 -15.42 2.44
N LYS A 70 10.59 -15.64 3.71
CA LYS A 70 9.69 -15.36 4.84
C LYS A 70 9.51 -13.86 5.06
N GLU A 71 10.61 -13.10 5.07
CA GLU A 71 10.58 -11.64 5.24
C GLU A 71 9.77 -10.96 4.13
N GLU A 72 9.94 -11.39 2.88
CA GLU A 72 9.14 -10.89 1.76
C GLU A 72 7.65 -11.21 1.91
N ALA A 73 7.31 -12.42 2.40
CA ALA A 73 5.93 -12.81 2.65
C ALA A 73 5.30 -12.00 3.79
N GLU A 74 6.03 -11.78 4.87
CA GLU A 74 5.60 -10.94 6.01
C GLU A 74 5.43 -9.48 5.60
N ALA A 75 6.38 -8.93 4.82
CA ALA A 75 6.28 -7.58 4.29
C ALA A 75 5.05 -7.41 3.39
N ARG A 76 4.76 -8.39 2.53
CA ARG A 76 3.55 -8.38 1.70
C ARG A 76 2.28 -8.40 2.54
N ALA A 77 2.20 -9.31 3.51
CA ALA A 77 1.06 -9.41 4.41
C ALA A 77 0.84 -8.11 5.21
N ALA A 78 1.91 -7.46 5.67
CA ALA A 78 1.83 -6.19 6.38
C ALA A 78 1.29 -5.05 5.48
N LEU A 79 1.71 -4.98 4.22
CA LEU A 79 1.20 -4.00 3.25
C LEU A 79 -0.27 -4.24 2.93
N GLU A 80 -0.67 -5.49 2.76
CA GLU A 80 -2.07 -5.88 2.54
C GLU A 80 -2.94 -5.48 3.73
N ALA A 81 -2.53 -5.80 4.96
CA ALA A 81 -3.25 -5.42 6.18
C ALA A 81 -3.40 -3.90 6.33
N ARG A 82 -2.35 -3.12 6.01
CA ARG A 82 -2.40 -1.65 6.01
C ARG A 82 -3.35 -1.10 4.92
N SER A 83 -3.36 -1.73 3.76
CA SER A 83 -4.28 -1.36 2.66
C SER A 83 -5.73 -1.63 3.04
N GLU A 84 -6.00 -2.79 3.64
CA GLU A 84 -7.33 -3.16 4.11
C GLU A 84 -7.82 -2.25 5.24
N SER A 85 -6.98 -1.94 6.22
CA SER A 85 -7.35 -1.02 7.31
C SER A 85 -7.67 0.38 6.79
N LYS A 86 -6.89 0.89 5.81
CA LYS A 86 -7.17 2.17 5.15
C LYS A 86 -8.49 2.15 4.38
N ARG A 87 -8.76 1.09 3.60
CA ARG A 87 -10.03 0.93 2.88
C ARG A 87 -11.21 0.84 3.85
N ALA A 88 -11.07 0.12 4.96
CA ALA A 88 -12.10 0.02 5.98
C ALA A 88 -12.36 1.36 6.67
N ALA A 89 -11.31 2.14 6.97
CA ALA A 89 -11.44 3.49 7.50
C ALA A 89 -12.21 4.41 6.53
N LEU A 90 -11.86 4.40 5.23
CA LEU A 90 -12.57 5.18 4.21
C LEU A 90 -14.04 4.78 4.08
N ARG A 91 -14.36 3.48 4.11
CA ARG A 91 -15.77 3.05 4.10
C ARG A 91 -16.54 3.55 5.32
N ARG A 92 -15.92 3.55 6.50
CA ARG A 92 -16.55 4.05 7.74
C ARG A 92 -16.80 5.55 7.66
N THR A 93 -15.85 6.34 7.20
CA THR A 93 -16.02 7.80 7.07
C THR A 93 -17.08 8.15 6.02
N GLN A 94 -17.09 7.45 4.89
CA GLN A 94 -18.12 7.62 3.85
C GLN A 94 -19.52 7.24 4.35
N ALA A 95 -19.66 6.13 5.08
CA ALA A 95 -20.92 5.72 5.67
C ALA A 95 -21.43 6.74 6.69
N ALA A 96 -20.56 7.22 7.58
CA ALA A 96 -20.91 8.25 8.57
C ALA A 96 -21.31 9.57 7.90
N ALA A 97 -20.59 10.00 6.86
CA ALA A 97 -20.93 11.21 6.11
C ALA A 97 -22.28 11.06 5.37
N ALA A 98 -22.56 9.90 4.77
CA ALA A 98 -23.83 9.64 4.11
C ALA A 98 -25.00 9.63 5.11
N GLU A 99 -24.80 9.04 6.28
CA GLU A 99 -25.80 9.06 7.34
C GLU A 99 -26.04 10.48 7.90
N ALA A 100 -24.97 11.26 8.12
CA ALA A 100 -25.08 12.65 8.54
C ALA A 100 -25.89 13.49 7.53
N ARG A 101 -25.68 13.29 6.22
CA ARG A 101 -26.47 13.94 5.17
C ARG A 101 -27.95 13.54 5.21
N ARG A 102 -28.25 12.26 5.43
CA ARG A 102 -29.65 11.79 5.56
C ARG A 102 -30.35 12.45 6.75
N ARG A 103 -29.70 12.46 7.91
CA ARG A 103 -30.23 13.10 9.12
C ARG A 103 -30.41 14.60 8.95
N ALA A 104 -29.46 15.28 8.30
CA ALA A 104 -29.57 16.71 8.02
C ALA A 104 -30.74 17.02 7.08
N ALA A 105 -30.93 16.23 6.03
CA ALA A 105 -32.05 16.38 5.11
C ALA A 105 -33.40 16.11 5.80
N GLU A 106 -33.48 15.11 6.68
CA GLU A 106 -34.67 14.85 7.50
C GLU A 106 -34.98 16.01 8.46
N GLN A 107 -33.97 16.54 9.14
CA GLN A 107 -34.14 17.71 10.01
C GLN A 107 -34.56 18.95 9.23
N GLN A 108 -34.02 19.15 8.03
CA GLN A 108 -34.42 20.26 7.17
C GLN A 108 -35.88 20.11 6.75
N ARG A 109 -36.32 18.92 6.31
CA ARG A 109 -37.74 18.67 6.02
C ARG A 109 -38.64 18.96 7.21
N GLN A 110 -38.27 18.52 8.41
CA GLN A 110 -39.03 18.80 9.62
C GLN A 110 -39.12 20.30 9.94
N ARG A 111 -38.03 21.05 9.70
CA ARG A 111 -38.03 22.51 9.87
C ARG A 111 -38.94 23.20 8.85
N GLU A 112 -38.84 22.81 7.58
CA GLU A 112 -39.69 23.33 6.51
C GLU A 112 -41.18 23.03 6.77
N GLU A 113 -41.50 21.81 7.21
CA GLU A 113 -42.87 21.42 7.62
C GLU A 113 -43.38 22.26 8.80
N ALA A 114 -42.54 22.49 9.82
CA ALA A 114 -42.89 23.31 10.97
C ALA A 114 -43.08 24.79 10.60
N GLU A 115 -42.21 25.34 9.75
CA GLU A 115 -42.33 26.70 9.21
C GLU A 115 -43.60 26.85 8.37
N TYR A 116 -43.90 25.87 7.51
CA TYR A 116 -45.12 25.87 6.71
C TYR A 116 -46.37 25.83 7.60
N LEU A 117 -46.40 24.96 8.62
CA LEU A 117 -47.49 24.91 9.60
C LEU A 117 -47.67 26.24 10.33
N ALA A 118 -46.57 26.90 10.71
CA ALA A 118 -46.63 28.20 11.36
C ALA A 118 -47.18 29.30 10.44
N GLN A 119 -46.87 29.23 9.14
CA GLN A 119 -47.32 30.23 8.16
C GLN A 119 -48.77 30.00 7.68
N PHE A 120 -49.17 28.75 7.43
CA PHE A 120 -50.43 28.42 6.74
C PHE A 120 -51.44 27.65 7.61
N GLY A 121 -51.04 27.10 8.76
CA GLY A 121 -51.94 26.38 9.68
C GLY A 121 -52.38 24.99 9.22
N VAL A 122 -51.94 24.52 8.05
CA VAL A 122 -52.21 23.19 7.46
C VAL A 122 -50.88 22.59 7.02
N LEU A 123 -50.70 21.27 7.07
CA LEU A 123 -49.44 20.60 6.69
C LEU A 123 -49.24 20.64 5.15
N PRO A 124 -48.01 20.82 4.62
CA PRO A 124 -47.82 20.77 3.18
C PRO A 124 -48.09 19.33 2.66
N PRO A 125 -48.67 19.16 1.46
CA PRO A 125 -48.91 17.83 0.90
C PRO A 125 -47.55 17.13 0.67
N SER A 126 -47.42 15.90 1.16
CA SER A 126 -46.17 15.16 1.01
C SER A 126 -45.93 14.84 -0.47
N ALA A 127 -44.68 14.97 -0.93
CA ALA A 127 -44.29 14.82 -2.34
C ALA A 127 -44.57 13.41 -2.95
N GLY A 128 -45.07 12.46 -2.16
CA GLY A 128 -45.48 11.11 -2.61
C GLY A 128 -46.97 10.83 -2.51
N THR A 129 -47.81 11.80 -2.12
CA THR A 129 -49.27 11.63 -2.03
C THR A 129 -49.98 12.40 -3.15
N THR A 130 -49.59 12.18 -4.39
CA THR A 130 -50.43 12.51 -5.54
C THR A 130 -51.53 11.46 -5.69
N THR A 131 -52.54 11.53 -4.82
CA THR A 131 -53.91 11.15 -5.21
C THR A 131 -54.53 12.36 -5.91
N GLU A 132 -53.97 12.74 -7.04
CA GLU A 132 -54.69 13.53 -8.03
C GLU A 132 -54.98 12.60 -9.22
N PRO A 133 -56.22 12.55 -9.73
CA PRO A 133 -56.48 11.89 -11.00
C PRO A 133 -55.57 12.55 -12.03
N LEU A 134 -54.73 11.74 -12.69
CA LEU A 134 -53.92 12.19 -13.81
C LEU A 134 -54.87 12.80 -14.85
N ASP A 135 -54.89 14.13 -14.94
CA ASP A 135 -55.49 14.82 -16.07
C ASP A 135 -54.72 14.36 -17.32
N GLU A 136 -55.37 13.52 -18.12
CA GLU A 136 -54.99 13.14 -19.48
C GLU A 136 -55.02 14.40 -20.36
N GLY A 137 -54.01 15.27 -20.22
CA GLY A 137 -54.01 16.57 -20.88
C GLY A 137 -52.61 17.01 -21.29
N ASN A 138 -52.22 16.64 -22.51
CA ASN A 138 -51.08 17.15 -23.28
C ASN A 138 -49.68 16.76 -22.78
N LEU A 139 -49.27 15.53 -23.07
CA LEU A 139 -47.87 15.26 -23.39
C LEU A 139 -47.62 15.69 -24.85
N PRO A 140 -46.64 16.56 -25.16
CA PRO A 140 -46.29 16.84 -26.53
C PRO A 140 -45.76 15.56 -27.18
N ILE A 141 -46.53 14.98 -28.10
CA ILE A 141 -46.06 13.93 -28.99
C ILE A 141 -44.94 14.54 -29.83
N ALA A 142 -43.71 14.12 -29.55
CA ALA A 142 -42.59 14.34 -30.44
C ALA A 142 -42.88 13.56 -31.73
N VAL A 143 -43.20 14.29 -32.80
CA VAL A 143 -43.34 13.76 -34.14
C VAL A 143 -41.96 13.23 -34.57
N VAL A 144 -41.81 11.92 -34.58
CA VAL A 144 -40.67 11.25 -35.22
C VAL A 144 -40.98 11.22 -36.72
N PRO A 145 -40.14 11.82 -37.59
CA PRO A 145 -40.32 11.65 -39.04
C PRO A 145 -40.10 10.19 -39.41
N GLU A 146 -41.03 9.60 -40.15
CA GLU A 146 -40.84 8.30 -40.79
C GLU A 146 -39.79 8.46 -41.90
N GLU A 147 -38.61 7.86 -41.73
CA GLU A 147 -37.64 7.75 -42.82
C GLU A 147 -37.93 6.48 -43.62
N ASP A 148 -38.23 6.69 -44.90
CA ASP A 148 -38.54 5.68 -45.89
C ASP A 148 -37.46 4.60 -45.99
N ALA A 149 -37.88 3.36 -45.76
CA ALA A 149 -37.10 2.18 -46.08
C ALA A 149 -37.14 1.90 -47.59
N THR A 150 -36.17 2.42 -48.35
CA THR A 150 -35.72 1.78 -49.61
C THR A 150 -34.26 2.11 -49.95
N GLY A 151 -33.39 1.11 -49.79
CA GLY A 151 -32.55 0.62 -50.89
C GLY A 151 -31.23 1.32 -51.25
N SER A 152 -30.15 0.61 -50.95
CA SER A 152 -29.00 0.35 -51.86
C SER A 152 -27.98 1.48 -52.14
N GLY A 153 -26.81 1.31 -51.54
CA GLY A 153 -25.57 1.19 -52.31
C GLY A 153 -24.48 2.24 -52.07
N ALA A 154 -23.25 1.72 -51.98
CA ALA A 154 -21.96 2.37 -52.12
C ALA A 154 -21.34 3.01 -50.85
N ASP A 155 -20.30 2.31 -50.37
CA ASP A 155 -19.02 2.85 -49.88
C ASP A 155 -18.84 4.36 -50.05
N VAL A 156 -18.39 5.04 -48.99
CA VAL A 156 -17.39 6.14 -49.02
C VAL A 156 -17.10 6.61 -47.57
N TYR A 157 -15.89 6.30 -47.12
CA TYR A 157 -15.11 6.86 -45.99
C TYR A 157 -15.64 6.70 -44.55
N ARG A 158 -15.19 5.60 -43.92
CA ARG A 158 -14.97 5.52 -42.48
C ARG A 158 -13.64 6.20 -42.15
N GLU A 159 -13.67 7.48 -41.78
CA GLU A 159 -12.51 8.10 -41.12
C GLU A 159 -12.28 7.41 -39.76
N PRO A 160 -11.02 7.10 -39.39
CA PRO A 160 -10.73 6.67 -38.04
C PRO A 160 -10.91 7.87 -37.11
N VAL A 161 -11.90 7.81 -36.21
CA VAL A 161 -12.00 8.74 -35.09
C VAL A 161 -10.74 8.59 -34.25
N GLU A 162 -9.82 9.54 -34.41
CA GLU A 162 -8.72 9.74 -33.49
C GLU A 162 -9.32 9.97 -32.11
N VAL A 163 -9.14 9.00 -31.21
CA VAL A 163 -9.45 9.18 -29.79
C VAL A 163 -8.43 10.20 -29.29
N GLN A 164 -8.78 11.47 -29.40
CA GLN A 164 -8.08 12.56 -28.78
C GLN A 164 -8.13 12.29 -27.28
N ARG A 165 -7.03 11.74 -26.74
CA ARG A 165 -6.83 11.56 -25.30
C ARG A 165 -6.91 12.96 -24.70
N LEU A 166 -8.09 13.33 -24.21
CA LEU A 166 -8.24 14.39 -23.24
C LEU A 166 -7.34 14.01 -22.08
N ASN A 167 -6.21 14.70 -22.01
CA ASN A 167 -5.26 14.64 -20.93
C ASN A 167 -6.01 15.20 -19.71
N PRO A 168 -6.45 14.37 -18.74
CA PRO A 168 -7.00 14.94 -17.52
C PRO A 168 -5.78 15.43 -16.74
N GLN A 169 -5.49 16.72 -16.82
CA GLN A 169 -4.67 17.32 -15.79
C GLN A 169 -5.33 17.00 -14.44
N PRO A 170 -4.57 16.51 -13.45
CA PRO A 170 -5.10 16.39 -12.10
C PRO A 170 -5.34 17.81 -11.60
N THR A 171 -6.60 18.25 -11.55
CA THR A 171 -6.97 19.41 -10.75
C THR A 171 -6.72 19.03 -9.30
N LEU A 172 -5.63 19.56 -8.74
CA LEU A 172 -5.39 19.54 -7.31
C LEU A 172 -6.63 20.13 -6.60
N PRO A 173 -7.19 19.46 -5.59
CA PRO A 173 -8.15 20.12 -4.73
C PRO A 173 -7.43 21.30 -4.08
N ALA A 174 -8.03 22.49 -4.19
CA ALA A 174 -7.60 23.67 -3.46
C ALA A 174 -7.47 23.33 -1.98
N ASP A 175 -6.37 23.78 -1.38
CA ASP A 175 -6.08 23.63 0.04
C ASP A 175 -7.28 24.08 0.87
N PRO A 176 -7.77 23.27 1.84
CA PRO A 176 -8.67 23.77 2.85
C PRO A 176 -7.89 24.77 3.70
N VAL A 177 -8.35 26.01 3.65
CA VAL A 177 -7.92 27.13 4.50
C VAL A 177 -7.89 26.68 5.96
N ASP A 178 -6.78 27.02 6.61
CA ASP A 178 -6.52 26.84 8.03
C ASP A 178 -7.70 27.32 8.89
N ASP A 179 -8.28 26.41 9.66
CA ASP A 179 -9.02 26.73 10.89
C ASP A 179 -8.80 25.57 11.88
N GLU A 180 -7.65 25.62 12.55
CA GLU A 180 -7.36 24.87 13.76
C GLU A 180 -8.17 25.45 14.94
N PRO A 181 -8.95 24.66 15.68
CA PRO A 181 -9.19 24.92 17.09
C PRO A 181 -8.02 24.35 17.89
N THR A 182 -7.19 25.24 18.42
CA THR A 182 -6.11 24.96 19.36
C THR A 182 -6.58 24.07 20.51
N ALA A 183 -6.08 22.84 20.56
CA ALA A 183 -6.10 22.00 21.74
C ALA A 183 -4.74 21.29 21.83
N GLU A 184 -3.86 21.81 22.70
CA GLU A 184 -2.65 21.10 23.11
C GLU A 184 -3.03 19.73 23.71
N PRO A 185 -2.23 18.69 23.43
CA PRO A 185 -1.30 18.28 24.47
C PRO A 185 0.09 17.83 23.96
N ALA A 186 1.10 18.26 24.70
CA ALA A 186 2.29 17.54 25.16
C ALA A 186 3.00 16.53 24.23
N ASP A 187 4.22 16.93 23.83
CA ASP A 187 5.46 16.15 23.82
C ASP A 187 5.39 14.66 23.40
N GLU A 188 5.50 14.39 22.09
CA GLU A 188 6.21 13.21 21.60
C GLU A 188 7.01 13.54 20.32
N GLU A 189 8.32 13.35 20.44
CA GLU A 189 9.38 13.51 19.44
C GLU A 189 9.08 12.75 18.13
N ALA A 190 8.91 13.48 17.02
CA ALA A 190 8.82 12.91 15.68
C ALA A 190 10.15 13.07 14.92
N PRO A 191 10.90 12.00 14.61
CA PRO A 191 12.02 12.08 13.68
C PRO A 191 11.51 11.81 12.26
N ALA A 192 11.01 12.84 11.58
CA ALA A 192 10.67 12.73 10.15
C ALA A 192 10.80 14.07 9.38
N ALA A 193 11.63 14.98 9.88
CA ALA A 193 12.09 16.15 9.13
C ALA A 193 13.54 15.93 8.64
N THR A 194 13.85 14.75 8.10
CA THR A 194 15.00 14.59 7.18
C THR A 194 14.66 15.27 5.86
N ASP A 195 14.60 16.60 5.96
CA ASP A 195 15.36 17.56 5.22
C ASP A 195 15.28 17.48 3.69
N LEU A 196 14.19 18.06 3.18
CA LEU A 196 14.04 18.40 1.77
C LEU A 196 15.20 19.27 1.26
N GLU A 197 15.92 19.98 2.14
CA GLU A 197 17.09 20.76 1.76
C GLU A 197 18.28 19.85 1.44
N SER A 198 18.48 18.76 2.21
CA SER A 198 19.47 17.72 1.89
C SER A 198 19.22 17.07 0.51
N ILE A 199 17.96 16.82 0.15
CA ILE A 199 17.61 16.27 -1.18
C ILE A 199 17.86 17.29 -2.29
N ARG A 200 17.56 18.57 -2.03
CA ARG A 200 17.77 19.66 -2.99
C ARG A 200 19.26 19.90 -3.26
N ASP A 201 20.09 19.81 -2.23
CA ASP A 201 21.55 19.98 -2.35
C ASP A 201 22.22 18.82 -3.10
N GLU A 202 21.74 17.58 -2.90
CA GLU A 202 22.26 16.41 -3.62
C GLU A 202 21.93 16.47 -5.13
N LEU A 203 20.73 16.94 -5.48
CA LEU A 203 20.33 17.15 -6.88
C LEU A 203 21.15 18.25 -7.54
N ARG A 204 21.49 19.32 -6.81
CA ARG A 204 22.33 20.41 -7.31
C ARG A 204 23.74 19.93 -7.64
N ARG A 205 24.39 19.20 -6.72
CA ARG A 205 25.73 18.63 -6.98
C ARG A 205 25.77 17.76 -8.23
N ARG A 206 24.78 16.88 -8.40
CA ARG A 206 24.68 16.02 -9.59
C ARG A 206 24.51 16.79 -10.90
N SER A 207 23.86 17.95 -10.85
CA SER A 207 23.69 18.79 -12.05
C SER A 207 24.96 19.53 -12.45
N GLU A 208 25.84 19.82 -11.49
CA GLU A 208 27.11 20.51 -11.72
C GLU A 208 28.20 19.53 -12.21
N ASP A 209 28.22 18.28 -11.72
CA ASP A 209 29.19 17.26 -12.12
C ASP A 209 28.88 16.56 -13.47
N GLY A 210 27.65 16.67 -13.99
CA GLY A 210 27.21 16.00 -15.23
C GLY A 210 27.33 16.84 -16.50
N GLY A 211 27.99 18.00 -16.43
CA GLY A 211 27.96 19.05 -17.45
C GLY A 211 29.23 19.23 -18.31
N ASP A 212 30.21 18.32 -18.22
CA ASP A 212 31.43 18.30 -19.07
C ASP A 212 31.46 17.07 -20.01
#